data_AF-A0A2G9XJ07-F1
#
_entry.id   AF-A0A2G9XJ07-F1
#
_cell.length_a   1.000
_cell.length_b   1.000
_cell.length_c   1.000
_cell.angle_alpha   90.00
_cell.angle_beta   90.00
_cell.angle_gamma   90.00
#
_symmetry.space_group_name_H-M   'P 1'
#
loop_
_entity.id
_entity.type
_entity.pdbx_description
1 polymer ?
#
loop_
_entity_poly.entity_id
_entity_poly.type
_entity_poly.pdbx_seq_one_letter_code
_entity_poly.pdbx_strand_id
1 'polypeptide(L)'
;MENDCQTTNGMITRRPTTLIAPCGMNCRLCQAYIRDKKPCPSCRGYDSGKSKSCVSCKIKNCEKIAKGNLKYCFGCDTFPCAKLKHLDNRYRTKYGMSMIDNLE
;
A
#
# COMPACT_ATOMS: atom_id res chain seq x y z
N MET A 1 -14.83 1.45 15.82
CA MET A 1 -15.54 2.44 14.99
C MET A 1 -14.62 2.68 13.79
N GLU A 2 -14.87 2.21 12.58
CA GLU A 2 -16.10 1.71 11.96
C GLU A 2 -15.86 0.34 11.28
N ASN A 3 -16.96 -0.40 11.15
CA ASN A 3 -17.04 -1.77 10.68
C ASN A 3 -17.38 -1.77 9.19
N ASP A 4 -16.64 -2.53 8.38
CA ASP A 4 -17.14 -2.98 7.07
C ASP A 4 -17.03 -4.50 6.99
N CYS A 5 -17.91 -5.13 7.77
CA CYS A 5 -18.21 -6.55 7.66
C CYS A 5 -19.40 -6.69 6.71
N GLN A 6 -19.15 -7.18 5.50
CA GLN A 6 -20.23 -7.67 4.65
C GLN A 6 -20.45 -9.15 4.96
N THR A 7 -21.67 -9.45 5.42
CA THR A 7 -22.10 -10.77 5.87
C THR A 7 -22.70 -11.53 4.69
N THR A 8 -21.97 -12.51 4.15
CA THR A 8 -22.58 -13.57 3.34
C THR A 8 -21.93 -14.90 3.69
N ASN A 9 -22.72 -15.83 4.25
CA ASN A 9 -22.41 -17.23 4.52
C ASN A 9 -21.14 -17.53 5.36
N GLY A 10 -21.11 -17.07 6.60
CA GLY A 10 -20.45 -17.80 7.70
C GLY A 10 -18.92 -17.94 7.68
N MET A 11 -18.21 -17.40 6.69
CA MET A 11 -16.74 -17.30 6.72
C MET A 11 -16.34 -15.82 6.75
N ILE A 12 -15.83 -15.36 7.89
CA ILE A 12 -15.09 -14.10 7.96
C ILE A 12 -13.77 -14.31 7.22
N THR A 13 -13.74 -14.15 5.89
CA THR A 13 -12.48 -14.10 5.16
C THR A 13 -11.84 -12.75 5.43
N ARG A 14 -11.07 -12.65 6.53
CA ARG A 14 -10.21 -11.48 6.77
C ARG A 14 -9.27 -11.33 5.57
N ARG A 15 -9.50 -10.34 4.70
CA ARG A 15 -8.57 -10.02 3.63
C ARG A 15 -7.20 -9.72 4.25
N PRO A 16 -6.11 -10.37 3.82
CA PRO A 16 -4.80 -10.11 4.39
C PRO A 16 -4.41 -8.65 4.16
N THR A 17 -4.37 -7.86 5.24
CA THR A 17 -3.95 -6.44 5.19
C THR A 17 -2.51 -6.27 4.72
N THR A 18 -1.75 -7.36 4.66
CA THR A 18 -0.40 -7.46 4.11
C THR A 18 -0.33 -7.07 2.62
N LEU A 19 -1.43 -7.24 1.87
CA LEU A 19 -1.49 -6.90 0.44
C LEU A 19 -1.92 -5.45 0.17
N ILE A 20 -2.29 -4.67 1.19
CA ILE A 20 -2.55 -3.23 1.03
C ILE A 20 -1.35 -2.46 1.59
N ALA A 21 -0.66 -1.74 0.71
CA ALA A 21 0.49 -0.94 1.07
C ALA A 21 0.10 0.23 2.00
N PRO A 22 1.06 0.81 2.76
CA PRO A 22 0.80 1.99 3.57
C PRO A 22 0.24 3.18 2.77
N CYS A 23 0.61 3.28 1.49
CA CYS A 23 0.16 4.33 0.58
C CYS A 23 -1.18 4.03 -0.13
N GLY A 24 -1.93 2.99 0.25
CA GLY A 24 -3.20 2.64 -0.42
C GLY A 24 -3.04 1.79 -1.68
N MET A 25 -1.82 1.39 -2.06
CA MET A 25 -1.63 0.49 -3.18
C MET A 25 -2.13 -0.93 -2.85
N ASN A 26 -3.13 -1.43 -3.56
CA ASN A 26 -3.45 -2.84 -3.61
C ASN A 26 -2.37 -3.61 -4.39
N CYS A 27 -1.55 -4.40 -3.69
CA CYS A 27 -0.44 -5.14 -4.29
C CYS A 27 -0.92 -6.10 -5.39
N ARG A 28 -2.16 -6.60 -5.36
CA ARG A 28 -2.70 -7.47 -6.42
C ARG A 28 -2.80 -6.78 -7.79
N LEU A 29 -2.80 -5.44 -7.82
CA LEU A 29 -2.78 -4.63 -9.04
C LEU A 29 -1.38 -4.10 -9.39
N CYS A 30 -0.41 -4.31 -8.50
CA CYS A 30 0.94 -3.80 -8.69
C CYS A 30 1.72 -4.65 -9.69
N GLN A 31 2.25 -4.01 -10.72
CA GLN A 31 3.10 -4.65 -11.74
C GLN A 31 4.28 -5.45 -11.15
N ALA A 32 4.86 -4.99 -10.05
CA ALA A 32 5.95 -5.71 -9.40
C ALA A 32 5.49 -7.00 -8.70
N TYR A 33 4.23 -7.07 -8.27
CA TYR A 33 3.64 -8.24 -7.60
C TYR A 33 3.19 -9.29 -8.61
N ILE A 34 2.54 -8.88 -9.70
CA ILE A 34 1.96 -9.79 -10.70
C ILE A 34 2.96 -10.33 -11.73
N ARG A 35 4.22 -9.87 -11.73
CA ARG A 35 5.25 -10.33 -12.67
C ARG A 35 5.64 -11.79 -12.42
N ASP A 36 5.93 -12.54 -13.48
CA ASP A 36 6.28 -13.96 -13.37
C ASP A 36 7.67 -14.18 -12.76
N LYS A 37 8.67 -13.38 -13.16
CA LYS A 37 10.06 -13.55 -12.72
C LYS A 37 10.33 -12.76 -11.44
N LYS A 38 10.67 -13.48 -10.37
CA LYS A 38 11.00 -12.90 -9.04
C LYS A 38 9.89 -11.94 -8.56
N PRO A 39 8.64 -12.40 -8.40
CA PRO A 39 7.53 -11.53 -7.97
C PRO A 39 7.86 -10.82 -6.66
N CYS A 40 7.42 -9.56 -6.55
CA CYS A 40 7.46 -8.83 -5.29
C CYS A 40 6.46 -9.48 -4.32
N PRO A 41 6.86 -9.86 -3.11
CA PRO A 41 5.97 -10.56 -2.18
C PRO A 41 4.81 -9.69 -1.67
N SER A 42 5.05 -8.38 -1.49
CA SER A 42 4.09 -7.30 -1.19
C SER A 42 4.87 -6.09 -0.67
N CYS A 43 4.24 -4.91 -0.60
CA CYS A 43 4.89 -3.74 0.00
C CYS A 43 5.36 -3.99 1.46
N ARG A 44 4.52 -4.69 2.25
CA ARG A 44 4.75 -5.02 3.66
C ARG A 44 5.51 -6.34 3.89
N GLY A 45 5.78 -7.12 2.83
CA GLY A 45 6.49 -8.38 2.93
C GLY A 45 8.00 -8.22 3.09
N TYR A 46 8.72 -9.34 3.08
CA TYR A 46 10.19 -9.38 3.09
C TYR A 46 10.79 -8.72 1.84
N ASP A 47 12.06 -8.28 1.92
CA ASP A 47 12.70 -7.54 0.83
C ASP A 47 13.30 -8.42 -0.27
N SER A 48 13.53 -9.71 0.00
CA SER A 48 13.80 -10.69 -1.06
C SER A 48 12.70 -10.65 -2.13
N GLY A 49 13.07 -10.69 -3.41
CA GLY A 49 12.14 -10.58 -4.54
C GLY A 49 11.65 -9.17 -4.86
N LYS A 50 11.90 -8.14 -4.03
CA LYS A 50 11.57 -6.74 -4.36
C LYS A 50 12.59 -6.13 -5.30
N SER A 51 12.15 -5.21 -6.16
CA SER A 51 13.07 -4.33 -6.88
C SER A 51 13.76 -3.35 -5.92
N LYS A 52 14.93 -2.81 -6.32
CA LYS A 52 15.62 -1.74 -5.57
C LYS A 52 14.68 -0.56 -5.26
N SER A 53 13.82 -0.17 -6.21
CA SER A 53 12.85 0.91 -6.03
C SER A 53 11.75 0.60 -5.01
N CYS A 54 11.32 -0.66 -4.88
CA CYS A 54 10.36 -1.07 -3.86
C CYS A 54 11.02 -1.12 -2.47
N VAL A 55 12.29 -1.57 -2.39
CA VAL A 55 13.05 -1.62 -1.13
C VAL A 55 13.30 -0.21 -0.59
N SER A 56 13.70 0.73 -1.45
CA SER A 56 14.01 2.13 -1.07
C SER A 56 12.81 3.08 -1.09
N CYS A 57 11.58 2.56 -1.22
CA CYS A 57 10.37 3.38 -1.30
C CYS A 57 10.22 4.33 -0.09
N LYS A 58 10.13 5.62 -0.35
CA LYS A 58 10.03 6.68 0.68
C LYS A 58 8.78 6.58 1.56
N ILE A 59 7.70 5.95 1.07
CA ILE A 59 6.49 5.72 1.87
C ILE A 59 6.62 4.48 2.75
N LYS A 60 7.13 3.36 2.18
CA LYS A 60 7.43 2.14 2.96
C LYS A 60 8.36 2.46 4.13
N ASN A 61 9.41 3.24 3.86
CA ASN A 61 10.43 3.62 4.84
C ASN A 61 10.10 4.95 5.54
N CYS A 62 8.86 5.44 5.46
CA CYS A 62 8.45 6.61 6.22
C CYS A 62 8.56 6.30 7.72
N GLU A 63 9.23 7.15 8.49
CA GLU A 63 9.50 6.91 9.90
C GLU A 63 8.24 6.62 10.72
N LYS A 64 7.15 7.38 10.49
CA LYS A 64 5.86 7.18 11.18
C LYS A 64 5.23 5.80 10.85
N ILE A 65 5.50 5.26 9.66
CA ILE A 65 5.05 3.90 9.28
C ILE A 65 6.01 2.85 9.86
N ALA A 66 7.33 3.05 9.70
CA ALA A 66 8.36 2.08 10.07
C ALA A 66 8.46 1.86 11.58
N LYS A 67 8.22 2.89 12.40
CA LYS A 67 8.14 2.79 13.86
C LYS A 67 6.85 2.11 14.36
N GLY A 68 5.92 1.77 13.46
CA GLY A 68 4.63 1.16 13.82
C GLY A 68 3.57 2.16 14.29
N ASN A 69 3.87 3.46 14.30
CA ASN A 69 2.92 4.49 14.77
C ASN A 69 1.70 4.62 13.85
N LEU A 70 1.87 4.34 12.55
CA LEU A 70 0.82 4.46 11.55
C LEU A 70 0.75 3.22 10.67
N LYS A 71 -0.46 2.69 10.50
CA LYS A 71 -0.70 1.58 9.58
C LYS A 71 -0.76 2.07 8.13
N TYR A 72 -1.45 3.17 7.87
CA TYR A 72 -1.66 3.75 6.55
C TYR A 72 -1.37 5.25 6.56
N CYS A 73 -1.16 5.83 5.39
CA CYS A 73 -0.86 7.25 5.27
C CYS A 73 -2.00 8.17 5.70
N PHE A 74 -3.28 7.74 5.64
CA PHE A 74 -4.42 8.57 6.08
C PHE A 74 -4.35 8.93 7.57
N GLY A 75 -3.69 8.10 8.40
CA GLY A 75 -3.50 8.38 9.81
C GLY A 75 -2.42 9.43 10.09
N CYS A 76 -1.73 9.93 9.06
CA CYS A 76 -0.72 10.97 9.22
C CYS A 76 -1.38 12.33 9.42
N ASP A 77 -0.99 13.04 10.48
CA ASP A 77 -1.28 14.47 10.74
C ASP A 77 -1.16 15.42 9.54
N THR A 78 -0.29 15.10 8.59
CA THR A 78 0.02 15.90 7.40
C THR A 78 -0.53 15.25 6.12
N PHE A 79 -1.48 14.34 6.23
CA PHE A 79 -2.10 13.69 5.08
C PHE A 79 -2.93 14.67 4.23
N PRO A 80 -2.83 14.63 2.88
CA PRO A 80 -1.83 13.90 2.10
C PRO A 80 -0.49 14.64 2.11
N CYS A 81 0.57 13.96 2.58
CA CYS A 81 1.89 14.59 2.71
C CYS A 81 2.61 14.69 1.36
N ALA A 82 3.66 15.52 1.27
CA ALA A 82 4.36 15.79 0.01
C ALA A 82 4.90 14.51 -0.67
N LYS A 83 5.38 13.54 0.12
CA LYS A 83 5.86 12.24 -0.40
C LYS A 83 4.73 11.43 -1.04
N LEU A 84 3.53 11.44 -0.43
CA LEU A 84 2.36 10.73 -0.95
C LEU A 84 1.81 11.43 -2.19
N LYS A 85 1.69 12.77 -2.18
CA LYS A 85 1.28 13.57 -3.36
C LYS A 85 2.18 13.30 -4.57
N HIS A 86 3.49 13.21 -4.36
CA HIS A 86 4.44 12.88 -5.42
C HIS A 86 4.28 11.44 -5.95
N LEU A 87 4.03 10.47 -5.07
CA LEU A 87 3.76 9.08 -5.47
C LEU A 87 2.44 9.00 -6.26
N ASP A 88 1.41 9.66 -5.75
CA ASP A 88 0.09 9.73 -6.33
C ASP A 88 0.12 10.32 -7.75
N ASN A 89 0.76 11.47 -7.95
CA ASN A 89 0.90 12.08 -9.28
C ASN A 89 1.53 11.13 -10.30
N ARG A 90 2.60 10.44 -9.90
CA ARG A 90 3.25 9.42 -10.75
C ARG A 90 2.30 8.28 -11.12
N TYR A 91 1.50 7.81 -10.16
CA TYR A 91 0.58 6.70 -10.36
C TYR A 91 -0.66 7.10 -11.17
N ARG A 92 -1.21 8.30 -10.95
CA ARG A 92 -2.27 8.87 -11.78
C ARG A 92 -1.81 8.99 -13.23
N THR A 93 -0.62 9.56 -13.45
CA THR A 93 -0.07 9.79 -14.80
C THR A 93 0.25 8.47 -15.52
N LYS A 94 0.83 7.49 -14.83
CA LYS A 94 1.34 6.27 -15.47
C LYS A 94 0.34 5.12 -15.52
N TYR A 95 -0.56 5.05 -14.54
CA TYR A 95 -1.42 3.89 -14.30
C TYR A 95 -2.90 4.27 -14.17
N GLY A 96 -3.27 5.54 -14.29
CA GLY A 96 -4.66 5.99 -14.19
C GLY A 96 -5.30 5.75 -12.82
N MET A 97 -4.49 5.66 -11.76
CA MET A 97 -5.00 5.37 -10.42
C MET A 97 -4.41 6.31 -9.36
N SER A 98 -5.24 6.69 -8.39
CA SER A 98 -4.81 7.51 -7.26
C SER A 98 -4.42 6.64 -6.07
N MET A 99 -3.32 7.01 -5.41
CA MET A 99 -2.95 6.45 -4.11
C MET A 99 -3.68 7.14 -2.96
N ILE A 100 -4.06 8.41 -3.15
CA ILE A 100 -4.79 9.19 -2.14
C ILE A 100 -6.25 8.72 -2.08
N ASP A 101 -6.93 8.63 -3.23
CA ASP A 101 -8.34 8.21 -3.27
C ASP A 101 -8.51 6.76 -2.78
N ASN A 102 -7.48 5.90 -2.92
CA ASN A 102 -7.50 4.54 -2.36
C ASN A 102 -7.46 4.49 -0.81
N LEU A 103 -7.22 5.63 -0.16
CA LEU A 103 -7.13 5.77 1.29
C LEU A 103 -8.30 6.57 1.88
N GLU A 104 -9.24 7.01 1.04
CA GLU A 104 -10.50 7.67 1.43
C GLU A 104 -11.59 6.66 1.77
#